data_AF-A0A2T6A929-F1
#
_entry.id   AF-A0A2T6A929-F1
#
_cell.length_a   1.000
_cell.length_b   1.000
_cell.length_c   1.000
_cell.angle_alpha   90.00
_cell.angle_beta   90.00
_cell.angle_gamma   90.00
#
_symmetry.space_group_name_H-M   'P 1'
#
loop_
_entity.id
_entity.type
_entity.pdbx_description
1 polymer ?
#
loop_
_entity_poly.entity_id
_entity_poly.type
_entity_poly.pdbx_seq_one_letter_code
_entity_poly.pdbx_strand_id
1 'polypeptide(L)'
;MNASAFRAVAENCAPGVAPSIMEKLVAAESGFNPFAIGVNGPDRASYAPRSANEAAQIAGRLIAEGKSIDMGLGQINSANLSWLGLTPATVFDACRNLSAAETVLRDGYDRARDAGADRTQALHQALSSYNTGSFTRGFHNGYVARVLGEGSVTAPSIEKRSSSLSDDKDSAKRWDVFGATTGSNALVFQ
;
A
#
# COMPACT_ATOMS: atom_id res chain seq x y z
N MET A 1 -5.90 9.06 17.75
CA MET A 1 -5.90 10.25 16.87
C MET A 1 -7.27 10.31 16.18
N ASN A 2 -7.90 11.47 16.01
CA ASN A 2 -9.12 11.57 15.20
C ASN A 2 -8.77 11.75 13.71
N ALA A 3 -9.71 11.47 12.80
CA ALA A 3 -9.47 11.44 11.36
C ALA A 3 -8.91 12.77 10.80
N SER A 4 -9.43 13.91 11.24
CA SER A 4 -8.95 15.23 10.78
C SER A 4 -7.52 15.52 11.21
N ALA A 5 -7.15 15.21 12.46
CA ALA A 5 -5.78 15.35 12.92
C ALA A 5 -4.83 14.42 12.18
N PHE A 6 -5.28 13.20 11.83
CA PHE A 6 -4.46 12.28 11.04
C PHE A 6 -4.21 12.79 9.62
N ARG A 7 -5.24 13.33 8.95
CA ARG A 7 -5.10 13.84 7.58
C ARG A 7 -4.06 14.95 7.46
N ALA A 8 -4.01 15.87 8.42
CA ALA A 8 -2.97 16.90 8.47
C ALA A 8 -1.55 16.31 8.60
N VAL A 9 -1.39 15.25 9.41
CA VAL A 9 -0.11 14.54 9.52
C VAL A 9 0.22 13.83 8.19
N ALA A 10 -0.75 13.15 7.57
CA ALA A 10 -0.56 12.49 6.28
C ALA A 10 -0.16 13.47 5.18
N GLU A 11 -0.78 14.64 5.10
CA GLU A 11 -0.44 15.70 4.13
C GLU A 11 1.01 16.18 4.27
N ASN A 12 1.52 16.28 5.50
CA ASN A 12 2.88 16.73 5.75
C ASN A 12 3.93 15.62 5.58
N CYS A 13 3.63 14.39 6.00
CA CYS A 13 4.60 13.32 6.07
C CYS A 13 4.57 12.38 4.84
N ALA A 14 3.46 12.33 4.12
CA ALA A 14 3.24 11.49 2.94
C ALA A 14 2.48 12.27 1.84
N PRO A 15 3.02 13.40 1.36
CA PRO A 15 2.33 14.31 0.44
C PRO A 15 2.06 13.67 -0.93
N GLY A 16 2.82 12.64 -1.28
CA GLY A 16 2.65 11.95 -2.54
C GLY A 16 1.50 10.97 -2.54
N VAL A 17 0.79 10.73 -1.43
CA VAL A 17 -0.42 9.91 -1.40
C VAL A 17 -1.61 10.77 -0.98
N ALA A 18 -2.74 10.66 -1.67
CA ALA A 18 -3.97 11.32 -1.26
C ALA A 18 -4.27 11.02 0.23
N PRO A 19 -4.48 12.03 1.10
CA PRO A 19 -4.62 11.82 2.54
C PRO A 19 -5.73 10.85 2.92
N SER A 20 -6.81 10.81 2.15
CA SER A 20 -7.92 9.87 2.33
C SER A 20 -7.53 8.40 2.07
N ILE A 21 -6.60 8.15 1.15
CA ILE A 21 -6.07 6.80 0.89
C ILE A 21 -5.12 6.40 2.02
N MET A 22 -4.24 7.31 2.45
CA MET A 22 -3.33 7.04 3.57
C MET A 22 -4.10 6.79 4.88
N GLU A 23 -5.19 7.53 5.12
CA GLU A 23 -6.08 7.31 6.26
C GLU A 23 -6.70 5.91 6.25
N LYS A 24 -7.24 5.49 5.09
CA LYS A 24 -7.82 4.15 4.90
C LYS A 24 -6.78 3.04 5.08
N LEU A 25 -5.57 3.24 4.55
CA LEU A 25 -4.46 2.30 4.70
C LEU A 25 -4.10 2.15 6.18
N VAL A 26 -3.81 3.24 6.89
CA VAL A 26 -3.42 3.20 8.31
C VAL A 26 -4.54 2.66 9.20
N ALA A 27 -5.81 2.94 8.88
CA ALA A 27 -6.95 2.34 9.57
C ALA A 27 -6.96 0.81 9.43
N ALA A 28 -6.67 0.29 8.23
CA ALA A 28 -6.61 -1.15 7.97
C ALA A 28 -5.36 -1.83 8.54
N GLU A 29 -4.23 -1.11 8.59
CA GLU A 29 -2.94 -1.63 9.06
C GLU A 29 -2.82 -1.66 10.58
N SER A 30 -3.05 -0.53 11.25
CA SER A 30 -2.75 -0.38 12.68
C SER A 30 -3.91 0.13 13.53
N GLY A 31 -5.05 0.48 12.90
CA GLY A 31 -6.11 1.19 13.61
C GLY A 31 -5.63 2.52 14.21
N PHE A 32 -4.68 3.19 13.53
CA PHE A 32 -4.02 4.43 13.99
C PHE A 32 -3.17 4.28 15.26
N ASN A 33 -2.73 3.06 15.61
CA ASN A 33 -1.77 2.86 16.69
C ASN A 33 -0.33 3.03 16.17
N PRO A 34 0.37 4.13 16.53
CA PRO A 34 1.72 4.40 16.02
C PRO A 34 2.78 3.43 16.54
N PHE A 35 2.47 2.63 17.56
CA PHE A 35 3.40 1.71 18.20
C PHE A 35 3.05 0.24 17.96
N ALA A 36 2.04 -0.05 17.13
CA ALA A 36 1.63 -1.42 16.85
C ALA A 36 2.79 -2.25 16.29
N ILE A 37 2.96 -3.47 16.82
CA ILE A 37 3.91 -4.46 16.32
C ILE A 37 3.16 -5.75 16.03
N GLY A 38 3.25 -6.25 14.81
CA GLY A 38 2.76 -7.57 14.41
C GLY A 38 3.91 -8.54 14.15
N VAL A 39 3.85 -9.77 14.66
CA VAL A 39 4.83 -10.82 14.39
C VAL A 39 4.28 -11.76 13.32
N ASN A 40 5.05 -11.95 12.25
CA ASN A 40 4.72 -12.83 11.15
C ASN A 40 5.19 -14.28 11.40
N GLY A 41 4.64 -15.21 10.62
CA GLY A 41 4.98 -16.64 10.69
C GLY A 41 3.99 -17.47 11.53
N PRO A 42 4.39 -18.68 11.96
CA PRO A 42 3.53 -19.60 12.71
C PRO A 42 3.25 -19.12 14.15
N ASP A 43 4.23 -18.47 14.79
CA ASP A 43 4.12 -17.94 16.16
C ASP A 43 3.58 -16.50 16.14
N ARG A 44 2.41 -16.28 15.52
CA ARG A 44 1.85 -14.93 15.41
C ARG A 44 1.58 -14.33 16.78
N ALA A 45 1.97 -13.07 16.92
CA ALA A 45 1.73 -12.27 18.12
C ALA A 45 1.54 -10.81 17.73
N SER A 46 0.89 -10.05 18.61
CA SER A 46 0.73 -8.60 18.43
C SER A 46 1.05 -7.88 19.73
N TYR A 47 1.73 -6.75 19.63
CA TYR A 47 2.06 -5.90 20.77
C TYR A 47 1.52 -4.48 20.54
N ALA A 48 1.06 -3.84 21.61
CA ALA A 48 0.64 -2.45 21.64
C ALA A 48 1.37 -1.71 22.77
N PRO A 49 2.68 -1.44 22.61
CA PRO A 49 3.48 -0.67 23.56
C PRO A 49 2.91 0.74 23.76
N ARG A 50 3.25 1.37 24.87
CA ARG A 50 2.72 2.69 25.24
C ARG A 50 3.63 3.84 24.79
N SER A 51 4.82 3.54 24.28
CA SER A 51 5.79 4.54 23.83
C SER A 51 6.66 4.03 22.68
N ALA A 52 7.22 4.97 21.92
CA ALA A 52 8.19 4.66 20.87
C ALA A 52 9.43 3.94 21.40
N ASN A 53 9.93 4.30 22.60
CA ASN A 53 11.09 3.65 23.21
C ASN A 53 10.82 2.19 23.57
N GLU A 54 9.67 1.91 24.17
CA GLU A 54 9.24 0.54 24.49
C GLU A 54 9.06 -0.29 23.20
N ALA A 55 8.41 0.30 22.19
CA ALA A 55 8.23 -0.33 20.89
C ALA A 55 9.56 -0.66 20.21
N ALA A 56 10.52 0.26 20.24
CA ALA A 56 11.86 0.07 19.70
C ALA A 56 12.61 -1.08 20.40
N GLN A 57 12.51 -1.18 21.73
CA GLN A 57 13.11 -2.27 22.50
C GLN A 57 12.51 -3.64 22.14
N ILE A 58 11.18 -3.71 22.07
CA ILE A 58 10.47 -4.94 21.68
C ILE A 58 10.83 -5.34 20.24
N ALA A 59 10.77 -4.39 19.31
CA ALA A 59 11.11 -4.62 17.91
C ALA A 59 12.57 -5.09 17.75
N GLY A 60 13.52 -4.43 18.40
CA GLY A 60 14.93 -4.80 18.39
C GLY A 60 15.16 -6.22 18.90
N ARG A 61 14.50 -6.60 20.00
CA ARG A 61 14.58 -7.96 20.54
C ARG A 61 14.01 -9.00 19.58
N LEU A 62 12.81 -8.78 19.04
CA LEU A 62 12.16 -9.71 18.09
C LEU A 62 13.00 -9.90 16.81
N ILE A 63 13.58 -8.81 16.29
CA ILE A 63 14.48 -8.87 15.12
C ILE A 63 15.75 -9.65 15.46
N ALA A 64 16.34 -9.45 16.63
CA ALA A 64 17.51 -10.21 17.09
C ALA A 64 17.21 -11.70 17.28
N GLU A 65 15.96 -12.05 17.61
CA GLU A 65 15.45 -13.42 17.64
C GLU A 65 15.17 -14.01 16.24
N GLY A 66 15.39 -13.24 15.16
CA GLY A 66 15.17 -13.66 13.78
C GLY A 66 13.70 -13.63 13.33
N LYS A 67 12.82 -12.96 14.09
CA LYS A 67 11.41 -12.81 13.73
C LYS A 67 11.24 -11.75 12.64
N SER A 68 10.32 -12.00 11.69
CA SER A 68 9.81 -10.97 10.79
C SER A 68 8.65 -10.25 11.48
N ILE A 69 8.73 -8.92 11.57
CA ILE A 69 7.72 -8.10 12.26
C ILE A 69 7.29 -6.91 11.42
N ASP A 70 6.05 -6.48 11.59
CA ASP A 70 5.48 -5.26 11.01
C ASP A 70 5.33 -4.19 12.09
N MET A 71 5.63 -2.93 11.77
CA MET A 71 5.85 -1.87 12.77
C MET A 71 5.15 -0.54 12.43
N GLY A 72 4.47 0.02 13.41
CA GLY A 72 3.94 1.38 13.40
C GLY A 72 2.70 1.59 12.54
N LEU A 73 2.39 2.86 12.20
CA LEU A 73 1.12 3.27 11.58
C LEU A 73 0.79 2.51 10.29
N GLY A 74 1.76 2.41 9.38
CA GLY A 74 1.68 1.69 8.12
C GLY A 74 2.19 0.26 8.18
N GLN A 75 2.47 -0.29 9.37
CA GLN A 75 2.92 -1.67 9.56
C GLN A 75 4.10 -2.05 8.64
N ILE A 76 5.17 -1.25 8.70
CA ILE A 76 6.37 -1.47 7.87
C ILE A 76 7.10 -2.73 8.33
N ASN A 77 7.31 -3.68 7.42
CA ASN A 77 8.02 -4.92 7.74
C ASN A 77 9.51 -4.68 8.02
N SER A 78 10.06 -5.41 9.00
CA SER A 78 11.47 -5.46 9.37
C SER A 78 12.43 -5.71 8.20
N ALA A 79 12.03 -6.49 7.20
CA ALA A 79 12.83 -6.74 6.00
C ALA A 79 13.02 -5.48 5.13
N ASN A 80 12.16 -4.47 5.29
CA ASN A 80 12.18 -3.25 4.48
C ASN A 80 12.97 -2.10 5.11
N LEU A 81 13.38 -2.22 6.38
CA LEU A 81 13.99 -1.11 7.12
C LEU A 81 15.23 -0.56 6.41
N SER A 82 16.11 -1.43 5.91
CA SER A 82 17.39 -1.00 5.33
C SER A 82 17.21 -0.14 4.09
N TRP A 83 16.36 -0.55 3.13
CA TRP A 83 16.18 0.20 1.89
C TRP A 83 15.29 1.44 2.08
N LEU A 84 14.50 1.49 3.16
CA LEU A 84 13.73 2.66 3.58
C LEU A 84 14.54 3.63 4.47
N GLY A 85 15.81 3.33 4.78
CA GLY A 85 16.62 4.17 5.66
C GLY A 85 16.12 4.24 7.10
N LEU A 86 15.44 3.19 7.57
CA LEU A 86 14.86 3.09 8.91
C LEU A 86 15.63 2.12 9.80
N THR A 87 15.39 2.25 11.09
CA THR A 87 15.88 1.35 12.14
C THR A 87 14.72 1.01 13.09
N PRO A 88 14.86 -0.02 13.94
CA PRO A 88 13.86 -0.30 14.98
C PRO A 88 13.60 0.89 15.92
N ALA A 89 14.58 1.78 16.10
CA ALA A 89 14.44 2.99 16.91
C ALA A 89 13.66 4.11 16.23
N THR A 90 13.68 4.16 14.89
CA THR A 90 13.14 5.31 14.14
C THR A 90 11.83 5.02 13.43
N VAL A 91 11.47 3.75 13.25
CA VAL A 91 10.25 3.33 12.53
C VAL A 91 8.96 3.73 13.24
N PHE A 92 9.01 4.02 14.54
CA PHE A 92 7.84 4.44 15.33
C PHE A 92 7.63 5.97 15.36
N ASP A 93 8.51 6.75 14.72
CA ASP A 93 8.21 8.14 14.42
C ASP A 93 7.10 8.21 13.36
N ALA A 94 6.03 8.96 13.65
CA ALA A 94 4.84 8.97 12.82
C ALA A 94 5.14 9.44 11.39
N CYS A 95 5.94 10.50 11.21
CA CYS A 95 6.25 10.99 9.88
C CYS A 95 7.12 10.00 9.11
N ARG A 96 8.20 9.50 9.71
CA ARG A 96 9.09 8.53 9.05
C ARG A 96 8.35 7.26 8.65
N ASN A 97 7.43 6.78 9.48
CA ASN A 97 6.61 5.62 9.16
C ASN A 97 5.66 5.87 7.99
N LEU A 98 5.00 7.04 7.96
CA LEU A 98 4.11 7.41 6.87
C LEU A 98 4.85 7.67 5.56
N SER A 99 6.02 8.32 5.59
CA SER A 99 6.87 8.47 4.40
C SER A 99 7.32 7.11 3.85
N ALA A 100 7.64 6.17 4.74
CA ALA A 100 7.96 4.80 4.35
C ALA A 100 6.75 4.07 3.74
N ALA A 101 5.55 4.23 4.31
CA ALA A 101 4.32 3.66 3.76
C ALA A 101 4.02 4.23 2.36
N GLU A 102 4.18 5.55 2.17
CA GLU A 102 4.11 6.17 0.84
C GLU A 102 5.12 5.54 -0.12
N THR A 103 6.37 5.39 0.30
CA THR A 103 7.43 4.86 -0.56
C THR A 103 7.12 3.44 -1.03
N VAL A 104 6.67 2.56 -0.12
CA VAL A 104 6.26 1.18 -0.46
C VAL A 104 5.04 1.16 -1.38
N LEU A 105 4.04 2.00 -1.12
CA LEU A 105 2.84 2.07 -1.94
C LEU A 105 3.17 2.62 -3.35
N ARG A 106 4.05 3.62 -3.44
CA ARG A 106 4.53 4.20 -4.70
C ARG A 106 5.31 3.17 -5.52
N ASP A 107 6.23 2.41 -4.91
CA ASP A 107 6.93 1.32 -5.60
C ASP A 107 5.95 0.33 -6.22
N GLY A 108 4.95 -0.12 -5.46
CA GLY A 108 3.93 -1.04 -5.96
C GLY A 108 3.09 -0.43 -7.10
N TYR A 109 2.79 0.86 -7.01
CA TYR A 109 2.06 1.59 -8.05
C TYR A 109 2.88 1.70 -9.32
N ASP A 110 4.12 2.17 -9.24
CA ASP A 110 5.00 2.36 -10.39
C ASP A 110 5.25 1.02 -11.11
N ARG A 111 5.53 -0.06 -10.37
CA ARG A 111 5.65 -1.40 -10.98
C ARG A 111 4.37 -1.87 -11.67
N ALA A 112 3.19 -1.53 -11.15
CA ALA A 112 1.92 -1.87 -11.80
C ALA A 112 1.68 -1.01 -13.06
N ARG A 113 2.08 0.26 -13.02
CA ARG A 113 2.03 1.17 -14.18
C ARG A 113 2.95 0.70 -15.30
N ASP A 114 4.17 0.28 -14.96
CA ASP A 114 5.13 -0.29 -15.91
C ASP A 114 4.63 -1.61 -16.53
N ALA A 115 3.81 -2.36 -15.79
CA ALA A 115 3.12 -3.55 -16.29
C ALA A 115 1.87 -3.23 -17.14
N GLY A 116 1.57 -1.95 -17.39
CA GLY A 116 0.49 -1.50 -18.27
C GLY A 116 -0.86 -1.27 -17.58
N ALA A 117 -0.93 -1.33 -16.25
CA ALA A 117 -2.16 -1.03 -15.52
C ALA A 117 -2.56 0.45 -15.69
N ASP A 118 -3.86 0.74 -15.83
CA ASP A 118 -4.35 2.11 -15.71
C ASP A 118 -4.16 2.67 -14.28
N ARG A 119 -4.46 3.94 -14.03
CA ARG A 119 -4.18 4.57 -12.72
C ARG A 119 -4.96 3.92 -11.58
N THR A 120 -6.22 3.57 -11.83
CA THR A 120 -7.10 2.94 -10.84
C THR A 120 -6.64 1.51 -10.56
N GLN A 121 -6.39 0.75 -11.61
CA GLN A 121 -5.85 -0.61 -11.53
C GLN A 121 -4.50 -0.63 -10.80
N ALA A 122 -3.61 0.33 -11.11
CA ALA A 122 -2.30 0.44 -10.47
C ALA A 122 -2.42 0.72 -8.98
N LEU A 123 -3.35 1.59 -8.54
CA LEU A 123 -3.60 1.77 -7.10
C LEU A 123 -4.08 0.47 -6.43
N HIS A 124 -5.04 -0.23 -7.05
CA HIS A 124 -5.57 -1.46 -6.46
C HIS A 124 -4.48 -2.55 -6.37
N GLN A 125 -3.66 -2.69 -7.41
CA GLN A 125 -2.52 -3.61 -7.43
C GLN A 125 -1.42 -3.19 -6.46
N ALA A 126 -1.18 -1.88 -6.30
CA ALA A 126 -0.25 -1.35 -5.31
C ALA A 126 -0.69 -1.70 -3.89
N LEU A 127 -1.98 -1.52 -3.55
CA LEU A 127 -2.54 -1.93 -2.26
C LEU A 127 -2.44 -3.45 -2.05
N SER A 128 -2.72 -4.24 -3.09
CA SER A 128 -2.54 -5.69 -3.03
C SER A 128 -1.07 -6.07 -2.77
N SER A 129 -0.14 -5.39 -3.44
CA SER A 129 1.30 -5.57 -3.26
C SER A 129 1.78 -5.07 -1.90
N TYR A 130 1.19 -4.02 -1.36
CA TYR A 130 1.51 -3.49 -0.03
C TYR A 130 1.26 -4.57 1.03
N ASN A 131 0.09 -5.23 0.94
CA ASN A 131 -0.29 -6.26 1.91
C ASN A 131 0.42 -7.61 1.71
N THR A 132 0.73 -8.00 0.48
CA THR A 132 1.15 -9.39 0.17
C THR A 132 2.40 -9.50 -0.68
N GLY A 133 2.97 -8.41 -1.17
CA GLY A 133 3.99 -8.40 -2.22
C GLY A 133 3.52 -8.88 -3.59
N SER A 134 2.21 -9.14 -3.78
CA SER A 134 1.63 -9.61 -5.04
C SER A 134 0.52 -8.68 -5.52
N PHE A 135 0.46 -8.42 -6.83
CA PHE A 135 -0.59 -7.60 -7.45
C PHE A 135 -2.00 -8.20 -7.37
N THR A 136 -2.17 -9.46 -6.97
CA THR A 136 -3.50 -10.12 -6.97
C THR A 136 -3.92 -10.67 -5.61
N ARG A 137 -2.99 -11.19 -4.78
CA ARG A 137 -3.36 -11.88 -3.52
C ARG A 137 -4.13 -11.01 -2.52
N GLY A 138 -3.89 -9.71 -2.49
CA GLY A 138 -4.61 -8.75 -1.63
C GLY A 138 -6.06 -8.51 -2.07
N PHE A 139 -6.41 -8.84 -3.31
CA PHE A 139 -7.81 -8.88 -3.73
C PHE A 139 -8.50 -10.12 -3.15
N HIS A 140 -7.85 -11.28 -3.29
CA HIS A 140 -8.40 -12.56 -2.86
C HIS A 140 -8.60 -12.67 -1.34
N ASN A 141 -7.73 -12.03 -0.55
CA ASN A 141 -7.88 -12.00 0.91
C ASN A 141 -8.76 -10.84 1.42
N GLY A 142 -9.39 -10.09 0.50
CA GLY A 142 -10.29 -8.97 0.81
C GLY A 142 -9.60 -7.68 1.29
N TYR A 143 -8.27 -7.62 1.31
CA TYR A 143 -7.54 -6.45 1.79
C TYR A 143 -7.86 -5.18 0.98
N VAL A 144 -7.82 -5.26 -0.36
CA VAL A 144 -8.07 -4.08 -1.20
C VAL A 144 -9.48 -3.52 -0.99
N ALA A 145 -10.48 -4.41 -0.86
CA ALA A 145 -11.86 -4.03 -0.56
C ALA A 145 -12.00 -3.39 0.84
N ARG A 146 -11.28 -3.91 1.84
CA ARG A 146 -11.26 -3.35 3.20
C ARG A 146 -10.69 -1.92 3.23
N VAL A 147 -9.63 -1.66 2.46
CA VAL A 147 -9.03 -0.31 2.38
C VAL A 147 -9.95 0.63 1.61
N LEU A 148 -10.43 0.25 0.43
CA LEU A 148 -11.14 1.19 -0.45
C LEU A 148 -12.63 1.34 -0.14
N GLY A 149 -13.26 0.32 0.44
CA GLY A 149 -14.70 0.20 0.65
C GLY A 149 -15.36 -0.78 -0.34
N GLU A 150 -16.41 -1.47 0.11
CA GLU A 150 -17.14 -2.46 -0.70
C GLU A 150 -17.78 -1.80 -1.94
N GLY A 151 -17.51 -2.36 -3.13
CA GLY A 151 -18.00 -1.86 -4.42
C GLY A 151 -16.90 -1.35 -5.38
N SER A 152 -15.65 -1.20 -4.91
CA SER A 152 -14.58 -0.62 -5.73
C SER A 152 -13.72 -1.63 -6.51
N VAL A 153 -13.89 -2.95 -6.35
CA VAL A 153 -12.79 -3.87 -6.68
C VAL A 153 -13.22 -5.25 -7.18
N THR A 154 -12.92 -5.57 -8.44
CA THR A 154 -12.71 -6.94 -8.94
C THR A 154 -11.23 -7.14 -9.19
N ALA A 155 -10.71 -8.34 -8.89
CA ALA A 155 -9.33 -8.69 -9.24
C ALA A 155 -9.14 -8.60 -10.76
N PRO A 156 -7.98 -8.16 -11.26
CA PRO A 156 -7.70 -8.24 -12.69
C PRO A 156 -7.86 -9.69 -13.14
N SER A 157 -8.69 -9.93 -14.14
CA SER A 157 -8.73 -11.23 -14.82
C SER A 157 -7.33 -11.46 -15.39
N ILE A 158 -6.68 -12.56 -15.00
CA ILE A 158 -5.49 -13.02 -15.71
C ILE A 158 -5.98 -13.54 -17.06
N GLU A 159 -6.17 -12.64 -18.02
CA GLU A 159 -6.24 -13.09 -19.41
C GLU A 159 -4.90 -13.74 -19.72
N LYS A 160 -4.92 -15.06 -19.96
CA LYS A 160 -3.81 -15.74 -20.62
C LYS A 160 -3.51 -14.93 -21.87
N ARG A 161 -2.36 -14.25 -21.91
CA ARG A 161 -1.84 -13.71 -23.15
C ARG A 161 -1.52 -14.92 -24.04
N SER A 162 -2.52 -15.35 -24.80
CA SER A 162 -2.39 -16.32 -25.88
C SER A 162 -1.43 -15.70 -26.89
N SER A 163 -0.19 -16.17 -26.89
CA SER A 163 0.71 -15.97 -28.01
C SER A 163 0.16 -16.76 -29.20
N SER A 164 -0.71 -16.13 -29.98
CA SER A 164 -0.99 -16.54 -31.35
C SER A 164 -0.62 -15.39 -32.27
N LEU A 165 0.61 -15.45 -32.76
CA LEU A 165 0.99 -14.80 -34.01
C LEU A 165 0.13 -15.40 -35.12
N SER A 166 -0.66 -14.56 -35.77
CA SER A 166 -1.07 -14.77 -37.16
C SER A 166 -1.42 -13.42 -37.77
N ASP A 167 -0.71 -13.11 -38.84
CA ASP A 167 -0.89 -11.98 -39.75
C ASP A 167 -2.35 -11.83 -40.18
N ASP A 168 -2.82 -10.57 -40.32
CA ASP A 168 -3.35 -10.13 -41.61
C ASP A 168 -3.42 -8.61 -41.77
N LYS A 169 -3.26 -8.19 -43.02
CA LYS A 169 -3.11 -6.81 -43.49
C LYS A 169 -4.45 -6.10 -43.77
N ASP A 170 -4.37 -4.78 -43.57
CA ASP A 170 -4.93 -3.69 -44.38
C ASP A 170 -6.33 -3.06 -44.10
N SER A 171 -6.26 -1.73 -44.07
CA SER A 171 -7.24 -0.72 -44.48
C SER A 171 -8.40 -0.26 -43.56
N ALA A 172 -8.15 0.92 -42.97
CA ALA A 172 -8.81 2.21 -43.26
C ALA A 172 -10.13 2.65 -42.56
N LYS A 173 -10.09 3.97 -42.19
CA LYS A 173 -11.14 4.95 -41.83
C LYS A 173 -11.72 4.86 -40.39
N ARG A 174 -11.52 5.84 -39.49
CA ARG A 174 -11.83 7.30 -39.41
C ARG A 174 -13.26 7.60 -38.88
N TRP A 175 -13.29 8.37 -37.76
CA TRP A 175 -14.38 9.18 -37.14
C TRP A 175 -15.40 8.46 -36.23
N ASP A 176 -15.93 9.00 -35.10
CA ASP A 176 -16.11 10.39 -34.62
C ASP A 176 -16.47 10.39 -33.08
N VAL A 177 -16.09 11.39 -32.24
CA VAL A 177 -16.83 12.61 -31.75
C VAL A 177 -17.46 12.53 -30.34
N PHE A 178 -16.95 13.40 -29.45
CA PHE A 178 -17.44 13.90 -28.15
C PHE A 178 -18.12 12.97 -27.12
N GLY A 179 -17.53 12.93 -25.92
CA GLY A 179 -18.25 13.29 -24.69
C GLY A 179 -18.84 12.16 -23.84
N ALA A 180 -18.04 11.63 -22.92
CA ALA A 180 -18.55 11.19 -21.63
C ALA A 180 -17.54 11.58 -20.54
N THR A 181 -17.94 12.55 -19.74
CA THR A 181 -17.23 13.04 -18.56
C THR A 181 -17.09 11.91 -17.55
N THR A 182 -15.93 11.27 -17.46
CA THR A 182 -15.54 10.54 -16.25
C THR A 182 -14.72 11.48 -15.38
N GLY A 183 -15.43 12.27 -14.58
CA GLY A 183 -14.83 12.88 -13.39
C GLY A 183 -14.48 11.77 -12.41
N SER A 184 -13.23 11.33 -12.43
CA SER A 184 -12.61 10.62 -11.32
C SER A 184 -11.16 11.05 -11.24
N ASN A 185 -10.99 12.27 -10.74
CA ASN A 185 -9.69 12.73 -10.26
C ASN A 185 -9.46 12.15 -8.87
N ALA A 186 -9.27 10.83 -8.80
CA ALA A 186 -8.46 10.26 -7.74
C ALA A 186 -7.01 10.47 -8.18
N LEU A 187 -6.48 11.66 -7.92
CA LEU A 187 -5.03 11.88 -7.96
C LEU A 187 -4.47 11.12 -6.76
N VAL A 188 -4.17 9.83 -7.00
CA VAL A 188 -3.63 8.93 -5.98
C VAL A 188 -2.24 9.39 -5.58
N PHE A 189 -1.46 9.77 -6.57
CA PHE A 189 -0.16 10.40 -6.41
C PHE A 189 -0.18 11.80 -7.02
N GLN A 190 0.32 12.78 -6.26
CA GLN A 190 0.51 14.16 -6.70
C GLN A 190 1.74 14.30 -7.58
#